data_AF-Q7M183-F1
#
_entry.id   AF-Q7M183-F1
#
_cell.length_a   1.000
_cell.length_b   1.000
_cell.length_c   1.000
_cell.angle_alpha   90.00
_cell.angle_beta   90.00
_cell.angle_gamma   90.00
#
_symmetry.space_group_name_H-M   'P 1'
#
loop_
_entity.id
_entity.type
_entity.pdbx_description
1 polymer ?
#
loop_
_entity_poly.entity_id
_entity_poly.type
_entity_poly.pdbx_seq_one_letter_code
_entity_poly.pdbx_strand_id
1 'polypeptide(L)'
;LDFYVQGLGFHLSDVIDWQVSPEVSVRLHFLHCNGRHHTLAVVGMPSDKKMHHLMIETTNLDDVGLAYDRCVEDDAVILTLGRHTNDHMVSFYGATPSGFAIEFGWGSRVVE
;
A
#
# COMPACT_ATOMS: atom_id res chain seq x y z
N LEU A 1 -15.06 9.99 1.63
CA LEU A 1 -14.16 10.53 0.59
C LEU A 1 -14.20 12.05 0.59
N ASP A 2 -15.37 12.67 0.70
CA ASP A 2 -15.56 14.14 0.71
C ASP A 2 -14.57 14.90 1.62
N PHE A 3 -14.36 14.41 2.85
CA PHE A 3 -13.37 15.01 3.75
C PHE A 3 -11.97 15.12 3.12
N TYR A 4 -11.48 14.06 2.46
CA TYR A 4 -10.15 14.04 1.86
C TYR A 4 -10.10 14.85 0.56
N VAL A 5 -11.12 14.72 -0.29
CA VAL A 5 -11.13 15.35 -1.60
C VAL A 5 -11.47 16.84 -1.50
N GLN A 6 -12.61 17.16 -0.87
CA GLN A 6 -13.08 18.54 -0.76
C GLN A 6 -12.42 19.30 0.39
N GLY A 7 -12.13 18.62 1.51
CA GLY A 7 -11.55 19.24 2.69
C GLY A 7 -10.02 19.40 2.62
N LEU A 8 -9.32 18.39 2.11
CA LEU A 8 -7.86 18.35 2.09
C LEU A 8 -7.23 18.49 0.70
N GLY A 9 -8.04 18.54 -0.37
CA GLY A 9 -7.56 18.74 -1.74
C GLY A 9 -6.88 17.51 -2.36
N PHE A 10 -7.16 16.30 -1.86
CA PHE A 10 -6.70 15.08 -2.53
C PHE A 10 -7.50 14.82 -3.81
N HIS A 11 -6.85 14.20 -4.78
CA HIS A 11 -7.45 13.74 -6.02
C HIS A 11 -7.49 12.21 -6.04
N LEU A 12 -8.47 11.63 -6.74
CA LEU A 12 -8.63 10.18 -6.87
C LEU A 12 -7.83 9.70 -8.08
N SER A 13 -6.84 8.83 -7.84
CA SER A 13 -6.02 8.23 -8.90
C SER A 13 -6.57 6.91 -9.39
N ASP A 14 -7.09 6.08 -8.48
CA ASP A 14 -7.58 4.75 -8.83
C ASP A 14 -8.59 4.20 -7.81
N VAL A 15 -9.37 3.23 -8.27
CA VAL A 15 -10.33 2.46 -7.47
C VAL A 15 -10.18 0.99 -7.81
N ILE A 16 -9.88 0.17 -6.81
CA ILE A 16 -9.81 -1.28 -6.98
C ILE A 16 -10.95 -1.93 -6.21
N ASP A 17 -11.71 -2.78 -6.90
CA ASP A 17 -12.58 -3.76 -6.27
C ASP A 17 -11.79 -5.05 -6.04
N TRP A 18 -11.39 -5.28 -4.79
CA TRP A 18 -10.60 -6.43 -4.41
C TRP A 18 -11.50 -7.53 -3.83
N GLN A 19 -11.54 -8.67 -4.52
CA GLN A 19 -12.21 -9.88 -4.04
C GLN A 19 -11.32 -10.59 -3.02
N VAL A 20 -11.63 -10.42 -1.73
CA VAL A 20 -10.86 -11.01 -0.61
C VAL A 20 -11.25 -12.48 -0.40
N SER A 21 -12.53 -12.81 -0.55
CA SER A 21 -13.06 -14.19 -0.59
C SER A 21 -14.23 -14.23 -1.59
N PRO A 22 -14.77 -15.40 -1.97
CA PRO A 22 -15.94 -15.46 -2.87
C PRO A 22 -17.15 -14.63 -2.38
N GLU A 23 -17.28 -14.42 -1.07
CA GLU A 23 -18.38 -13.69 -0.42
C GLU A 23 -18.03 -12.25 -0.04
N VAL A 24 -16.74 -11.90 0.03
CA VAL A 24 -16.27 -10.60 0.51
C VAL A 24 -15.49 -9.88 -0.58
N SER A 25 -16.06 -8.76 -1.03
CA SER A 25 -15.41 -7.79 -1.92
C SER A 25 -15.26 -6.47 -1.19
N VAL A 26 -14.08 -5.84 -1.31
CA VAL A 26 -13.78 -4.55 -0.67
C VAL A 26 -13.34 -3.56 -1.74
N ARG A 27 -13.89 -2.34 -1.66
CA ARG A 27 -13.50 -1.25 -2.57
C ARG A 27 -12.44 -0.37 -1.93
N LEU A 28 -11.27 -0.33 -2.56
CA LEU A 28 -10.15 0.53 -2.18
C LEU A 28 -10.16 1.79 -3.04
N HIS A 29 -9.94 2.94 -2.43
CA HIS A 29 -9.77 4.22 -3.12
C HIS A 29 -8.35 4.73 -2.88
N PHE A 30 -7.65 5.03 -3.96
CA PHE A 30 -6.26 5.50 -3.94
C PHE A 30 -6.23 6.99 -4.28
N LEU A 31 -5.68 7.79 -3.37
CA LEU A 31 -5.74 9.24 -3.38
C LEU A 31 -4.33 9.83 -3.40
N HIS A 32 -4.12 10.88 -4.20
CA HIS A 32 -2.86 11.62 -4.29
C HIS A 32 -3.05 13.11 -4.01
N CYS A 33 -1.96 13.77 -3.63
CA CYS A 33 -1.86 15.23 -3.46
C CYS A 33 -0.53 15.78 -4.03
N ASN A 34 0.20 14.94 -4.77
CA ASN A 34 1.48 15.20 -5.43
C ASN A 34 1.63 14.19 -6.57
N GLY A 35 2.81 14.12 -7.19
CA GLY A 35 3.05 13.24 -8.34
C GLY A 35 3.04 11.74 -8.04
N ARG A 36 2.95 11.29 -6.78
CA ARG A 36 2.84 9.85 -6.46
C ARG A 36 1.47 9.33 -6.87
N HIS A 37 1.38 8.11 -7.41
CA HIS A 37 0.08 7.47 -7.70
C HIS A 37 -0.88 7.50 -6.50
N HIS A 38 -0.36 7.36 -5.30
CA HIS A 38 -1.12 7.68 -4.10
C HIS A 38 -0.20 8.05 -2.95
N THR A 39 -0.69 8.94 -2.10
CA THR A 39 -0.14 9.23 -0.77
C THR A 39 -1.05 8.66 0.32
N LEU A 40 -2.31 8.38 0.00
CA LEU A 40 -3.30 7.83 0.91
C LEU A 40 -4.15 6.78 0.18
N ALA A 41 -4.32 5.60 0.78
CA ALA A 41 -5.30 4.62 0.36
C ALA A 41 -6.33 4.40 1.48
N VAL A 42 -7.61 4.31 1.12
CA VAL A 42 -8.69 4.05 2.07
C VAL A 42 -9.54 2.87 1.61
N VAL A 43 -9.79 1.95 2.54
CA VAL A 43 -10.65 0.79 2.34
C VAL A 43 -11.62 0.66 3.51
N GLY A 44 -12.87 0.35 3.20
CA GLY A 44 -13.86 -0.01 4.22
C GLY A 44 -13.77 -1.50 4.53
N MET A 45 -13.16 -1.86 5.65
CA MET A 45 -13.13 -3.25 6.13
C MET A 45 -13.56 -3.33 7.59
N PRO A 46 -14.27 -4.40 8.01
CA PRO A 46 -14.53 -4.67 9.41
C PRO A 46 -13.21 -5.00 10.10
N SER A 47 -12.61 -4.01 10.77
CA SER A 47 -11.38 -4.15 11.54
C SER A 47 -11.34 -3.20 12.73
N ASP A 48 -10.86 -3.72 13.86
CA ASP A 48 -10.55 -2.93 15.06
C ASP A 48 -9.36 -2.00 14.82
N LYS A 49 -8.45 -2.38 13.91
CA LYS A 49 -7.30 -1.57 13.52
C LYS A 49 -7.68 -0.57 12.43
N LYS A 50 -7.20 0.67 12.56
CA LYS A 50 -7.50 1.77 11.62
C LYS A 50 -6.41 2.00 10.57
N MET A 51 -5.22 1.45 10.78
CA MET A 51 -4.10 1.50 9.83
C MET A 51 -3.81 0.09 9.34
N HIS A 52 -3.85 -0.11 8.02
CA HIS A 52 -3.47 -1.38 7.41
C HIS A 52 -1.95 -1.48 7.28
N HIS A 53 -1.35 -0.47 6.63
CA HIS A 53 0.09 -0.41 6.44
C HIS A 53 0.58 1.04 6.33
N LEU A 54 1.86 1.24 6.58
CA LEU A 54 2.62 2.42 6.16
C LEU A 54 3.54 1.98 5.02
N MET A 55 3.56 2.72 3.92
CA MET A 55 4.45 2.43 2.80
C MET A 55 5.68 3.34 2.80
N ILE A 56 6.85 2.74 2.59
CA ILE A 56 8.12 3.44 2.40
C ILE A 56 8.60 3.15 0.99
N GLU A 57 8.74 4.20 0.18
CA GLU A 57 9.31 4.10 -1.16
C GLU A 57 10.81 4.40 -1.11
N THR A 58 11.59 3.45 -1.59
CA THR A 58 13.05 3.52 -1.70
C THR A 58 13.47 4.14 -3.03
N THR A 59 14.74 4.55 -3.13
CA THR A 59 15.29 5.09 -4.38
C THR A 59 15.91 4.01 -5.27
N ASN A 60 16.24 2.84 -4.73
CA ASN A 60 16.82 1.72 -5.46
C ASN A 60 16.08 0.41 -5.16
N LEU A 61 15.86 -0.39 -6.20
CA LEU A 61 15.27 -1.72 -6.08
C LEU A 61 16.12 -2.67 -5.21
N ASP A 62 17.44 -2.51 -5.21
CA ASP A 62 18.33 -3.33 -4.38
C ASP A 62 18.03 -3.17 -2.87
N ASP A 63 17.59 -1.99 -2.44
CA ASP A 63 17.21 -1.74 -1.04
C ASP A 63 15.98 -2.57 -0.66
N VAL A 64 15.06 -2.79 -1.60
CA VAL A 64 13.87 -3.65 -1.41
C VAL A 64 14.30 -5.10 -1.23
N GLY A 65 15.22 -5.60 -2.07
CA GLY A 65 15.76 -6.96 -1.96
C GLY A 65 16.47 -7.20 -0.63
N LEU A 66 17.37 -6.28 -0.24
CA LEU A 66 18.10 -6.38 1.03
C LEU A 66 17.16 -6.35 2.25
N ALA A 67 16.12 -5.53 2.21
CA ALA A 67 15.11 -5.49 3.27
C ALA A 67 14.26 -6.76 3.29
N TYR A 68 13.89 -7.28 2.12
CA TYR A 68 13.12 -8.52 1.99
C TYR A 68 13.87 -9.71 2.58
N ASP A 69 15.14 -9.89 2.23
CA ASP A 69 15.97 -11.00 2.72
C ASP A 69 16.05 -10.99 4.26
N ARG A 70 16.25 -9.81 4.86
CA ARG A 70 16.23 -9.66 6.33
C ARG A 70 14.88 -10.04 6.94
N CYS A 71 13.78 -9.60 6.35
CA CYS A 71 12.45 -9.95 6.84
C CYS A 71 12.14 -11.45 6.66
N VAL A 72 12.70 -12.12 5.66
CA VAL A 72 12.59 -13.57 5.49
C VAL A 72 13.37 -14.31 6.58
N GLU A 73 14.59 -13.86 6.89
CA GLU A 73 15.41 -14.43 7.97
C GLU A 73 14.71 -14.33 9.34
N ASP A 74 13.94 -13.27 9.56
CA ASP A 74 13.19 -13.00 10.79
C ASP A 74 11.75 -13.54 10.79
N ASP A 75 11.31 -14.27 9.76
CA ASP A 75 9.91 -14.75 9.56
C ASP A 75 8.87 -13.62 9.68
N ALA A 76 9.22 -12.44 9.17
CA ALA A 76 8.44 -11.22 9.28
C ALA A 76 7.67 -10.88 8.00
N VAL A 77 7.81 -11.64 6.91
CA VAL A 77 7.10 -11.37 5.64
C VAL A 77 5.64 -11.80 5.74
N ILE A 78 4.71 -10.87 5.53
CA ILE A 78 3.25 -11.16 5.52
C ILE A 78 2.69 -11.29 4.10
N LEU A 79 3.24 -10.54 3.15
CA LEU A 79 2.94 -10.63 1.71
C LEU A 79 4.27 -10.58 0.98
N THR A 80 4.51 -11.60 0.17
CA THR A 80 5.78 -11.81 -0.53
C THR A 80 6.04 -10.75 -1.59
N LEU A 81 7.29 -10.64 -2.03
CA LEU A 81 7.70 -9.72 -3.09
C LEU A 81 6.84 -9.89 -4.35
N GLY A 82 6.35 -8.78 -4.88
CA GLY A 82 5.54 -8.75 -6.09
C GLY A 82 5.51 -7.36 -6.72
N ARG A 83 4.72 -7.22 -7.79
CA ARG A 83 4.46 -5.92 -8.42
C ARG A 83 2.97 -5.64 -8.46
N HIS A 84 2.58 -4.50 -7.92
CA HIS A 84 1.20 -4.04 -7.98
C HIS A 84 0.74 -3.74 -9.41
N THR A 85 -0.51 -4.07 -9.70
CA THR A 85 -1.11 -3.83 -11.02
C THR A 85 -1.54 -2.39 -11.24
N ASN A 86 -1.86 -1.66 -10.17
CA ASN A 86 -2.33 -0.27 -10.25
C ASN A 86 -1.18 0.73 -10.31
N ASP A 87 -0.37 0.80 -9.27
CA ASP A 87 0.66 1.82 -9.11
C ASP A 87 2.02 1.34 -9.60
N HIS A 88 2.12 0.08 -10.04
CA HIS A 88 3.33 -0.55 -10.54
C HIS A 88 4.46 -0.71 -9.51
N MET A 89 4.19 -0.45 -8.23
CA MET A 89 5.16 -0.61 -7.14
C MET A 89 5.67 -2.05 -7.08
N VAL A 90 6.99 -2.22 -7.06
CA VAL A 90 7.62 -3.49 -6.69
C VAL A 90 7.85 -3.45 -5.19
N SER A 91 7.12 -4.25 -4.42
CA SER A 91 7.13 -4.20 -2.96
C SER A 91 6.88 -5.55 -2.30
N PHE A 92 7.15 -5.61 -1.01
CA PHE A 92 6.70 -6.66 -0.10
C PHE A 92 6.15 -6.02 1.18
N TYR A 93 5.51 -6.83 2.02
CA TYR A 93 4.98 -6.36 3.30
C TYR A 93 5.62 -7.11 4.46
N GLY A 94 6.15 -6.36 5.42
CA GLY A 94 6.70 -6.86 6.69
C GLY A 94 5.76 -6.62 7.87
N ALA A 95 5.68 -7.58 8.78
CA ALA A 95 4.98 -7.46 10.04
C ALA A 95 5.66 -6.46 10.98
N THR A 96 4.87 -5.73 11.76
CA THR A 96 5.39 -4.93 12.88
C THR A 96 4.79 -5.42 14.19
N PRO A 97 5.48 -5.24 15.34
CA PRO A 97 4.94 -5.53 16.66
C PRO A 97 3.64 -4.77 16.99
N SER A 98 3.34 -3.67 16.29
CA SER A 98 2.15 -2.84 16.48
C SER A 98 0.90 -3.36 15.76
N GLY A 99 1.06 -4.38 14.90
CA GLY A 99 -0.02 -5.03 14.18
C GLY A 99 -0.53 -4.30 12.93
N PHE A 100 0.24 -3.35 12.40
CA PHE A 100 0.10 -2.85 11.02
C PHE A 100 1.35 -3.26 10.22
N ALA A 101 1.26 -3.30 8.90
CA ALA A 101 2.40 -3.70 8.07
C ALA A 101 3.28 -2.52 7.66
N ILE A 102 4.55 -2.78 7.37
CA ILE A 102 5.34 -1.89 6.52
C ILE A 102 5.30 -2.46 5.12
N GLU A 103 4.76 -1.70 4.17
CA GLU A 103 5.02 -1.96 2.75
C GLU A 103 6.34 -1.29 2.40
N PHE A 104 7.29 -2.04 1.84
CA PHE A 104 8.59 -1.53 1.46
C PHE A 104 8.80 -1.76 -0.03
N GLY A 105 8.95 -0.68 -0.80
CA GLY A 105 8.86 -0.78 -2.25
C GLY A 105 9.68 0.22 -3.05
N TRP A 106 9.67 0.03 -4.36
CA TRP A 106 10.36 0.86 -5.34
C TRP A 106 9.57 0.98 -6.65
N GLY A 107 9.69 2.14 -7.30
CA GLY A 107 9.32 2.31 -8.71
C GLY A 107 7.83 2.51 -8.96
N SER A 108 7.12 3.17 -8.04
CA SER A 108 5.72 3.54 -8.26
C SER A 108 5.61 4.48 -9.48
N ARG A 109 4.54 4.33 -10.25
CA ARG A 109 4.24 5.25 -11.35
C ARG A 109 3.82 6.61 -10.80
N VAL A 110 4.09 7.65 -11.59
CA VAL A 110 3.61 9.00 -11.30
C VAL A 110 2.26 9.27 -11.96
N VAL A 111 1.50 10.19 -11.36
CA VAL A 111 0.21 10.67 -11.87
C VAL A 111 0.18 12.21 -11.88
N GLU A 112 -0.72 12.77 -12.68
CA GLU A 112 -0.97 14.22 -12.79
C GLU A 112 -2.27 14.63 -12.12
#